data_AF-A0A914P764-F1
#
_entry.id   AF-A0A914P764-F1
#
_cell.length_a   1.000
_cell.length_b   1.000
_cell.length_c   1.000
_cell.angle_alpha   90.00
_cell.angle_beta   90.00
_cell.angle_gamma   90.00
#
_symmetry.space_group_name_H-M   'P 1'
#
loop_
_entity.id
_entity.type
_entity.pdbx_description
1 polymer ?
#
loop_
_entity_poly.entity_id
_entity_poly.type
_entity_poly.pdbx_seq_one_letter_code
_entity_poly.pdbx_strand_id
1 'polypeptide(L)'
;MEDTDFKAEIDRTLFEELAANVFQAFENLVSSFIAETKINPAEVEVELVGGSSRVPLVRSIVEKHFGHEAKTTMNQDEAIARGTALMAGLLSPRVRKTAFTLEDFSPFTVFANYYNERREQRSITLVTRGETIPVKKNVTLFIPSVDIVYEESRTAKRPEFYHIANVVLSRDPEPNPHSVEPTKFRFPFSYDLSHFILNNGCIRIDKELVPEEPKEPAKEEAPPAKDEKGDAPMDQQPPPEKTEKPAKEEAPPAPQGPPQPRTRETRVDHVLNISNGVNPNVNQEYVNQENDMREADAYAIQKAEAKNSLEAKFFDIQRTLEENADTFDATKKEDLGQTMLQIEDFLYEDDADYKIEDYSNKLEELKKLFNEARLPGLQIEEAPANAEAMDVEPQVEEPQ
;
A
#
# COMPACT_ATOMS: atom_id res chain seq x y z
N MET A 1 6.25 -20.52 47.38
CA MET A 1 6.65 -21.00 46.05
C MET A 1 7.39 -22.29 46.27
N GLU A 2 7.04 -23.37 45.57
CA GLU A 2 7.87 -24.58 45.61
C GLU A 2 9.07 -24.29 44.70
N ASP A 3 10.22 -24.00 45.31
CA ASP A 3 11.50 -23.81 44.62
C ASP A 3 11.95 -25.13 44.00
N THR A 4 11.33 -25.50 42.87
CA THR A 4 11.59 -26.74 42.16
C THR A 4 12.20 -26.43 40.81
N ASP A 5 13.45 -26.86 40.64
CA ASP A 5 14.15 -26.74 39.37
C ASP A 5 13.62 -27.79 38.37
N PHE A 6 13.21 -27.34 37.18
CA PHE A 6 12.80 -28.22 36.09
C PHE A 6 13.97 -28.46 35.12
N LYS A 7 14.31 -29.73 34.90
CA LYS A 7 15.26 -30.16 33.88
C LYS A 7 14.62 -31.20 32.96
N ALA A 8 14.62 -30.93 31.67
CA ALA A 8 14.23 -31.88 30.63
C ALA A 8 15.17 -31.76 29.41
N GLU A 9 15.33 -32.86 28.68
CA GLU A 9 16.11 -32.94 27.45
C GLU A 9 15.17 -33.40 26.34
N ILE A 10 15.19 -32.71 25.20
CA ILE A 10 14.42 -33.06 24.00
C ILE A 10 15.42 -33.28 22.89
N ASP A 11 15.48 -34.49 22.36
CA ASP A 11 16.27 -34.78 21.18
C ASP A 11 15.50 -34.45 19.89
N ARG A 12 16.20 -34.49 18.76
CA ARG A 12 15.61 -34.15 17.46
C ARG A 12 14.48 -35.10 17.09
N THR A 13 14.64 -36.39 17.36
CA THR A 13 13.65 -37.43 17.00
C THR A 13 12.34 -37.17 17.72
N LEU A 14 12.40 -36.90 19.02
CA LEU A 14 11.24 -36.57 19.84
C LEU A 14 10.60 -35.25 19.38
N PHE A 15 11.38 -34.23 19.05
CA PHE A 15 10.85 -32.99 18.48
C PHE A 15 10.08 -33.23 17.17
N GLU A 16 10.65 -34.00 16.25
CA GLU A 16 10.03 -34.34 14.96
C GLU A 16 8.77 -35.19 15.14
N GLU A 17 8.76 -36.10 16.10
CA GLU A 17 7.58 -36.89 16.46
C GLU A 17 6.45 -36.01 17.04
N LEU A 18 6.80 -35.12 17.98
CA LEU A 18 5.83 -34.19 18.61
C LEU A 18 5.22 -33.23 17.60
N ALA A 19 5.95 -32.85 16.55
CA ALA A 19 5.50 -31.94 15.50
C ALA A 19 5.12 -32.65 14.17
N ALA A 20 4.97 -33.97 14.19
CA ALA A 20 4.75 -34.77 12.97
C ALA A 20 3.53 -34.32 12.16
N ASN A 21 2.46 -33.89 12.84
CA ASN A 21 1.26 -33.34 12.20
C ASN A 21 1.53 -32.05 11.42
N VAL A 22 2.39 -31.18 11.92
CA VAL A 22 2.78 -29.92 11.26
C VAL A 22 3.62 -30.21 10.02
N PHE A 23 4.60 -31.11 10.12
CA PHE A 23 5.42 -31.51 8.98
C PHE A 23 4.62 -32.24 7.90
N GLN A 24 3.67 -33.09 8.29
CA GLN A 24 2.76 -33.74 7.35
C GLN A 24 1.87 -32.72 6.62
N ALA A 25 1.37 -31.70 7.32
CA ALA A 25 0.60 -30.63 6.70
C ALA A 25 1.43 -29.84 5.68
N PHE A 26 2.70 -29.55 6.01
CA PHE A 26 3.63 -28.91 5.08
C PHE A 26 3.92 -29.78 3.85
N GLU A 27 4.18 -31.08 4.03
CA GLU A 27 4.39 -32.03 2.93
C GLU A 27 3.17 -32.11 1.99
N ASN A 28 1.97 -32.14 2.56
CA ASN A 28 0.72 -32.12 1.78
C ASN A 28 0.55 -30.82 0.98
N LEU A 29 0.96 -29.68 1.53
CA LEU A 29 0.93 -28.39 0.85
C LEU A 29 1.88 -28.38 -0.35
N VAL A 30 3.11 -28.86 -0.18
CA VAL A 30 4.10 -28.96 -1.28
C VAL A 30 3.59 -29.88 -2.39
N SER A 31 3.06 -31.05 -2.03
CA SER A 31 2.46 -31.99 -2.98
C SER A 31 1.27 -31.38 -3.74
N SER A 32 0.41 -30.63 -3.05
CA SER A 32 -0.74 -29.96 -3.66
C SER A 32 -0.30 -28.84 -4.61
N PHE A 33 0.71 -28.06 -4.24
CA PHE A 33 1.27 -27.01 -5.08
C PHE A 33 1.82 -27.56 -6.40
N ILE A 34 2.59 -28.65 -6.35
CA ILE A 34 3.10 -29.31 -7.56
C ILE A 34 1.95 -29.81 -8.44
N ALA A 35 0.94 -30.44 -7.84
CA ALA A 35 -0.22 -30.94 -8.57
C ALA A 35 -1.05 -29.82 -9.23
N GLU A 36 -1.22 -28.68 -8.55
CA GLU A 36 -2.00 -27.55 -9.05
C GLU A 36 -1.29 -26.77 -10.16
N THR A 37 0.01 -26.52 -9.99
CA THR A 37 0.80 -25.76 -10.97
C THR A 37 1.11 -26.54 -12.24
N LYS A 38 1.07 -27.88 -12.17
CA LYS A 38 1.44 -28.80 -13.28
C LYS A 38 2.85 -28.56 -13.81
N ILE A 39 3.72 -27.95 -12.98
CA ILE A 39 5.12 -27.72 -13.31
C ILE A 39 5.90 -28.97 -12.95
N ASN A 40 6.93 -29.28 -13.74
CA ASN A 40 7.88 -30.33 -13.42
C ASN A 40 8.73 -29.90 -12.21
N PRO A 41 8.67 -30.59 -11.05
CA PRO A 41 9.40 -30.17 -9.85
C PRO A 41 10.91 -30.04 -10.06
N ALA A 42 11.49 -30.87 -10.93
CA ALA A 42 12.92 -30.86 -11.21
C ALA A 42 13.40 -29.62 -12.00
N GLU A 43 12.47 -28.83 -12.55
CA GLU A 43 12.77 -27.58 -13.27
C GLU A 43 12.62 -26.34 -12.37
N VAL A 44 12.16 -26.51 -11.13
CA VAL A 44 11.88 -25.40 -10.21
C VAL A 44 13.01 -25.23 -9.21
N GLU A 45 13.72 -24.12 -9.31
CA GLU A 45 14.65 -23.73 -8.25
C GLU A 45 13.88 -23.32 -6.99
N VAL A 46 14.27 -23.85 -5.83
CA VAL A 46 13.62 -23.57 -4.55
C VAL A 46 14.54 -22.72 -3.69
N GLU A 47 14.01 -21.64 -3.14
CA GLU A 47 14.71 -20.75 -2.19
C GLU A 47 13.96 -20.77 -0.84
N LEU A 48 14.69 -20.93 0.26
CA LEU A 48 14.09 -21.00 1.60
C LEU A 48 14.22 -19.68 2.36
N VAL A 49 13.07 -19.13 2.76
CA VAL A 49 12.96 -17.93 3.60
C VAL A 49 12.16 -18.22 4.89
N GLY A 50 12.40 -17.43 5.93
CA GLY A 50 11.75 -17.54 7.25
C GLY A 50 12.46 -18.48 8.23
N GLY A 51 12.40 -18.15 9.52
CA GLY A 51 13.19 -18.83 10.56
C GLY A 51 12.92 -20.33 10.69
N SER A 52 11.67 -20.78 10.53
CA SER A 52 11.30 -22.20 10.61
C SER A 52 11.88 -23.05 9.46
N SER A 53 12.31 -22.44 8.36
CA SER A 53 12.98 -23.14 7.25
C SER A 53 14.37 -23.69 7.63
N ARG A 54 14.91 -23.27 8.78
CA ARG A 54 16.16 -23.78 9.35
C ARG A 54 16.03 -25.19 9.92
N VAL A 55 14.81 -25.68 10.15
CA VAL A 55 14.58 -27.05 10.62
C VAL A 55 15.04 -28.06 9.56
N PRO A 56 15.95 -29.01 9.87
CA PRO A 56 16.51 -29.94 8.88
C PRO A 56 15.46 -30.77 8.14
N LEU A 57 14.38 -31.16 8.81
CA LEU A 57 13.29 -31.92 8.21
C LEU A 57 12.57 -31.13 7.09
N VAL A 58 12.46 -29.80 7.20
CA VAL A 58 11.86 -28.96 6.15
C VAL A 58 12.68 -29.05 4.86
N ARG A 59 14.02 -28.95 4.97
CA ARG A 59 14.92 -29.11 3.81
C ARG A 59 14.81 -30.49 3.18
N SER A 60 14.74 -31.52 4.02
CA SER A 60 14.61 -32.91 3.59
C SER A 60 13.29 -33.16 2.83
N ILE A 61 12.18 -32.58 3.32
CA ILE A 61 10.88 -32.65 2.64
C ILE A 61 10.94 -31.96 1.28
N VAL A 62 11.57 -30.79 1.19
CA VAL A 62 11.72 -30.06 -0.08
C VAL A 62 12.58 -30.87 -1.07
N GLU A 63 13.75 -31.33 -0.65
CA GLU A 63 14.64 -32.14 -1.50
C GLU A 63 13.94 -33.41 -2.01
N LYS A 64 13.12 -34.06 -1.17
CA LYS A 64 12.30 -35.22 -1.56
C LYS A 64 11.31 -34.91 -2.69
N HIS A 65 10.72 -33.71 -2.71
CA HIS A 65 9.68 -33.36 -3.70
C HIS A 65 10.23 -32.72 -4.98
N PHE A 66 11.31 -31.96 -4.87
CA PHE A 66 11.92 -31.22 -5.99
C PHE A 66 13.13 -31.94 -6.60
N GLY A 67 13.71 -32.92 -5.89
CA GLY A 67 14.82 -33.75 -6.37
C GLY A 67 16.21 -33.11 -6.26
N HIS A 68 16.31 -31.92 -5.68
CA HIS A 68 17.56 -31.22 -5.40
C HIS A 68 17.44 -30.38 -4.12
N GLU A 69 18.58 -30.02 -3.54
CA GLU A 69 18.61 -29.18 -2.34
C GLU A 69 18.04 -27.77 -2.64
N ALA A 70 17.38 -27.19 -1.65
CA ALA A 70 16.92 -25.82 -1.71
C ALA A 70 18.08 -24.83 -1.49
N LYS A 71 18.04 -23.72 -2.21
CA LYS A 71 19.00 -22.63 -2.10
C LYS A 71 18.68 -21.72 -0.91
N THR A 72 19.73 -21.07 -0.40
CA THR A 72 19.68 -20.06 0.65
C THR A 72 20.58 -18.87 0.28
N THR A 73 20.47 -18.43 -0.97
CA THR A 73 21.22 -17.29 -1.49
C THR A 73 20.70 -15.96 -0.95
N MET A 74 19.43 -15.90 -0.57
CA MET A 74 18.81 -14.76 0.08
C MET A 74 18.96 -14.82 1.60
N ASN A 75 19.02 -13.65 2.25
CA ASN A 75 18.94 -13.57 3.71
C ASN A 75 17.53 -14.03 4.16
N GLN A 76 17.46 -15.13 4.91
CA GLN A 76 16.21 -15.79 5.29
C GLN A 76 15.30 -14.95 6.19
N ASP A 77 15.88 -14.02 6.97
CA ASP A 77 15.11 -13.19 7.91
C ASP A 77 14.72 -11.83 7.29
N GLU A 78 15.54 -11.30 6.38
CA GLU A 78 15.36 -9.95 5.83
C GLU A 78 14.75 -9.91 4.42
N ALA A 79 14.76 -11.02 3.67
CA ALA A 79 14.33 -11.04 2.27
C ALA A 79 12.93 -10.44 2.07
N ILE A 80 12.00 -10.76 2.98
CA ILE A 80 10.62 -10.26 2.95
C ILE A 80 10.60 -8.75 3.21
N ALA A 81 11.27 -8.27 4.26
CA ALA A 81 11.30 -6.85 4.61
C ALA A 81 11.93 -5.99 3.49
N ARG A 82 13.02 -6.47 2.89
CA ARG A 82 13.68 -5.80 1.75
C ARG A 82 12.77 -5.74 0.52
N GLY A 83 12.06 -6.83 0.22
CA GLY A 83 11.05 -6.84 -0.85
C GLY A 83 9.91 -5.85 -0.61
N THR A 84 9.42 -5.77 0.63
CA THR A 84 8.38 -4.80 1.03
C THR A 84 8.88 -3.35 0.89
N ALA A 85 10.10 -3.05 1.33
CA ALA A 85 10.70 -1.73 1.19
C ALA A 85 10.87 -1.34 -0.29
N LEU A 86 11.28 -2.28 -1.14
CA LEU A 86 11.34 -2.07 -2.59
C LEU A 86 9.96 -1.74 -3.17
N MET A 87 8.91 -2.48 -2.78
CA MET A 87 7.55 -2.20 -3.21
C MET A 87 7.05 -0.83 -2.73
N ALA A 88 7.35 -0.44 -1.49
CA ALA A 88 7.02 0.90 -0.98
C ALA A 88 7.75 2.01 -1.77
N GLY A 89 9.03 1.80 -2.10
CA GLY A 89 9.79 2.69 -2.97
C GLY A 89 9.20 2.80 -4.38
N LEU A 90 8.76 1.69 -4.96
CA LEU A 90 8.08 1.66 -6.26
C LEU A 90 6.73 2.38 -6.26
N LEU A 91 6.01 2.41 -5.13
CA LEU A 91 4.76 3.16 -4.99
C LEU A 91 5.00 4.64 -4.70
N SER A 92 6.15 5.00 -4.10
CA SER A 92 6.49 6.37 -3.78
C SER A 92 6.61 7.24 -5.06
N PRO A 93 6.02 8.45 -5.07
CA PRO A 93 6.20 9.39 -6.17
C PRO A 93 7.57 10.08 -6.15
N ARG A 94 8.34 9.94 -5.06
CA ARG A 94 9.61 10.64 -4.83
C ARG A 94 10.85 9.85 -5.26
N VAL A 95 10.73 8.56 -5.50
CA VAL A 95 11.85 7.67 -5.84
C VAL A 95 11.92 7.47 -7.35
N ARG A 96 13.10 7.64 -7.95
CA ARG A 96 13.32 7.33 -9.36
C ARG A 96 13.28 5.82 -9.56
N LYS A 97 12.33 5.36 -10.37
CA LYS A 97 12.01 3.94 -10.50
C LYS A 97 12.85 3.30 -11.61
N THR A 98 13.51 2.20 -11.31
CA THR A 98 13.84 1.19 -12.32
C THR A 98 12.54 0.53 -12.75
N ALA A 99 12.30 0.37 -14.05
CA ALA A 99 11.08 -0.24 -14.54
C ALA A 99 11.01 -1.72 -14.12
N PHE A 100 10.19 -2.01 -13.12
CA PHE A 100 9.88 -3.37 -12.66
C PHE A 100 8.36 -3.57 -12.76
N THR A 101 7.94 -4.73 -13.28
CA THR A 101 6.53 -5.12 -13.36
C THR A 101 6.34 -6.34 -12.48
N LEU A 102 5.43 -6.24 -11.52
CA LEU A 102 5.06 -7.33 -10.65
C LEU A 102 3.66 -7.82 -11.04
N GLU A 103 3.56 -9.13 -11.21
CA GLU A 103 2.31 -9.84 -11.41
C GLU A 103 2.21 -10.92 -10.34
N ASP A 104 1.02 -11.09 -9.77
CA ASP A 104 0.71 -12.15 -8.80
C ASP A 104 -0.49 -12.96 -9.33
N PHE A 105 -1.08 -13.85 -8.54
CA PHE A 105 -2.24 -14.64 -8.93
C PHE A 105 -3.40 -14.51 -7.94
N SER A 106 -4.62 -14.73 -8.42
CA SER A 106 -5.81 -14.78 -7.56
C SER A 106 -5.93 -16.14 -6.87
N PRO A 107 -5.88 -16.23 -5.52
CA PRO A 107 -6.04 -17.51 -4.83
C PRO A 107 -7.47 -18.07 -4.88
N PHE A 108 -8.46 -17.23 -5.19
CA PHE A 108 -9.88 -17.56 -5.22
C PHE A 108 -10.57 -17.11 -6.51
N THR A 109 -11.68 -17.74 -6.84
CA THR A 109 -12.57 -17.25 -7.90
C THR A 109 -13.51 -16.21 -7.29
N VAL A 110 -13.64 -15.06 -7.95
CA VAL A 110 -14.47 -13.95 -7.49
C VAL A 110 -15.60 -13.71 -8.47
N PHE A 111 -16.81 -13.54 -7.93
CA PHE A 111 -18.04 -13.33 -8.67
C PHE A 111 -18.69 -11.99 -8.32
N ALA A 112 -19.30 -11.39 -9.32
CA ALA A 112 -20.30 -10.33 -9.20
C ALA A 112 -21.69 -10.98 -9.31
N ASN A 113 -22.38 -11.08 -8.19
CA ASN A 113 -23.75 -11.54 -8.09
C ASN A 113 -24.73 -10.37 -8.24
N TYR A 114 -25.80 -10.56 -8.98
CA TYR A 114 -26.86 -9.58 -9.12
C TYR A 114 -28.19 -10.29 -9.34
N TYR A 115 -29.29 -9.66 -8.93
CA TYR A 115 -30.64 -10.14 -9.23
C TYR A 115 -31.09 -9.48 -10.53
N ASN A 116 -31.62 -10.24 -11.49
CA ASN A 116 -32.19 -9.66 -12.71
C ASN A 116 -33.58 -9.04 -12.47
N GLU A 117 -34.18 -8.43 -13.51
CA GLU A 117 -35.53 -7.83 -13.44
C GLU A 117 -36.62 -8.84 -13.01
N ARG A 118 -36.38 -10.13 -13.23
CA ARG A 118 -37.25 -11.25 -12.83
C ARG A 118 -36.96 -11.77 -11.41
N ARG A 119 -36.09 -11.08 -10.66
CA ARG A 119 -35.59 -11.48 -9.33
C ARG A 119 -34.87 -12.83 -9.30
N GLU A 120 -34.33 -13.27 -10.43
CA GLU A 120 -33.45 -14.43 -10.49
C GLU A 120 -32.01 -13.98 -10.22
N GLN A 121 -31.32 -14.69 -9.33
CA GLN A 121 -29.90 -14.47 -9.07
C GLN A 121 -29.07 -14.93 -10.27
N ARG A 122 -28.18 -14.06 -10.74
CA ARG A 122 -27.18 -14.32 -11.77
C ARG A 122 -25.81 -13.98 -11.22
N SER A 123 -24.78 -14.66 -11.71
CA SER A 123 -23.39 -14.43 -11.34
C SER A 123 -22.55 -14.19 -12.59
N ILE A 124 -21.61 -13.24 -12.49
CA ILE A 124 -20.59 -12.98 -13.50
C ILE A 124 -19.24 -13.21 -12.83
N THR A 125 -18.41 -14.04 -13.43
CA THR A 125 -17.04 -14.26 -12.94
C THR A 125 -16.18 -13.04 -13.21
N LEU A 126 -15.70 -12.40 -12.14
CA LEU A 126 -14.77 -11.28 -12.20
C LEU A 126 -13.34 -11.77 -12.35
N VAL A 127 -12.90 -12.72 -11.54
CA VAL A 127 -11.54 -13.26 -11.59
C VAL A 127 -11.62 -14.75 -11.31
N THR A 128 -10.88 -15.56 -12.06
CA THR A 128 -10.80 -17.01 -11.84
C THR A 128 -9.62 -17.34 -10.91
N ARG A 129 -9.75 -18.39 -10.10
CA ARG A 129 -8.62 -18.89 -9.30
C ARG A 129 -7.43 -19.19 -10.22
N GLY A 130 -6.26 -18.66 -9.88
CA GLY A 130 -5.02 -18.78 -10.64
C GLY A 130 -4.86 -17.73 -11.75
N GLU A 131 -5.84 -16.86 -11.99
CA GLU A 131 -5.72 -15.75 -12.94
C GLU A 131 -4.69 -14.73 -12.43
N THR A 132 -3.83 -14.26 -13.33
CA THR A 132 -2.80 -13.26 -13.04
C THR A 132 -3.42 -11.92 -12.65
N ILE A 133 -2.83 -11.21 -11.69
CA ILE A 133 -3.24 -9.88 -11.20
C ILE A 133 -2.03 -8.94 -11.25
N PRO A 134 -2.20 -7.62 -11.48
CA PRO A 134 -3.45 -6.85 -11.43
C PRO A 134 -4.34 -6.96 -12.68
N VAL A 135 -5.67 -6.96 -12.49
CA VAL A 135 -6.66 -7.03 -13.58
C VAL A 135 -7.73 -5.96 -13.42
N LYS A 136 -8.19 -5.41 -14.56
CA LYS A 136 -9.34 -4.49 -14.63
C LYS A 136 -10.45 -5.13 -15.45
N LYS A 137 -11.65 -5.28 -14.89
CA LYS A 137 -12.84 -5.78 -15.61
C LYS A 137 -13.99 -4.80 -15.47
N ASN A 138 -14.67 -4.56 -16.58
CA ASN A 138 -15.86 -3.72 -16.63
C ASN A 138 -17.10 -4.62 -16.78
N VAL A 139 -18.00 -4.57 -15.80
CA VAL A 139 -19.27 -5.31 -15.85
C VAL A 139 -20.39 -4.32 -16.16
N THR A 140 -21.20 -4.59 -17.19
CA THR A 140 -22.34 -3.74 -17.56
C THR A 140 -23.65 -4.46 -17.25
N LEU A 141 -24.49 -3.89 -16.41
CA LEU A 141 -25.78 -4.43 -15.96
C LEU A 141 -26.89 -3.40 -16.16
N PHE A 142 -28.14 -3.84 -16.16
CA PHE A 142 -29.31 -2.95 -16.19
C PHE A 142 -29.78 -2.53 -14.79
N ILE A 143 -29.03 -2.94 -13.76
CA ILE A 143 -29.46 -2.86 -12.35
C ILE A 143 -28.37 -2.15 -11.55
N PRO A 144 -28.76 -1.25 -10.63
CA PRO A 144 -27.83 -0.39 -9.90
C PRO A 144 -27.16 -1.05 -8.68
N SER A 145 -27.20 -2.38 -8.56
CA SER A 145 -26.70 -3.11 -7.39
C SER A 145 -25.96 -4.38 -7.79
N VAL A 146 -24.81 -4.62 -7.16
CA VAL A 146 -23.95 -5.79 -7.37
C VAL A 146 -23.33 -6.24 -6.05
N ASP A 147 -23.45 -7.53 -5.75
CA ASP A 147 -22.78 -8.18 -4.63
C ASP A 147 -21.49 -8.86 -5.11
N ILE A 148 -20.38 -8.62 -4.42
CA ILE A 148 -19.08 -9.22 -4.71
C ILE A 148 -18.84 -10.35 -3.71
N VAL A 149 -18.63 -11.56 -4.21
CA VAL A 149 -18.39 -12.75 -3.39
C VAL A 149 -17.18 -13.51 -3.91
N TYR A 150 -16.37 -14.08 -3.02
CA TYR A 150 -15.41 -15.11 -3.41
C TYR A 150 -15.94 -16.50 -3.08
N GLU A 151 -15.51 -17.46 -3.89
CA GLU A 151 -15.72 -18.88 -3.66
C GLU A 151 -14.46 -19.47 -3.04
N GLU A 152 -14.58 -19.99 -1.82
CA GLU A 152 -13.52 -20.76 -1.18
C GLU A 152 -13.81 -22.25 -1.33
N SER A 153 -13.27 -22.82 -2.39
CA SER A 153 -13.41 -24.26 -2.70
C SER A 153 -12.19 -25.08 -2.27
N ARG A 154 -11.35 -24.58 -1.33
CA ARG A 154 -10.13 -25.28 -0.89
C ARG A 154 -10.39 -26.57 -0.10
N THR A 155 -11.49 -26.64 0.67
CA THR A 155 -11.67 -27.67 1.71
C THR A 155 -13.06 -28.29 1.77
N ALA A 156 -14.07 -27.70 1.14
CA ALA A 156 -15.44 -28.13 1.31
C ALA A 156 -15.94 -29.01 0.15
N LYS A 157 -16.69 -30.07 0.48
CA LYS A 157 -17.46 -30.89 -0.49
C LYS A 157 -18.56 -30.07 -1.21
N ARG A 158 -18.75 -28.80 -0.82
CA ARG A 158 -19.67 -27.81 -1.39
C ARG A 158 -18.97 -26.45 -1.42
N PRO A 159 -19.18 -25.62 -2.45
CA PRO A 159 -18.60 -24.29 -2.49
C PRO A 159 -19.20 -23.42 -1.37
N GLU A 160 -18.34 -22.90 -0.50
CA GLU A 160 -18.71 -21.86 0.47
C GLU A 160 -18.44 -20.50 -0.17
N PHE A 161 -19.47 -19.64 -0.19
CA PHE A 161 -19.38 -18.29 -0.73
C PHE A 161 -19.27 -17.31 0.41
N TYR A 162 -18.22 -16.49 0.38
CA TYR A 162 -17.99 -15.46 1.36
C TYR A 162 -18.21 -14.09 0.71
N HIS A 163 -19.00 -13.27 1.40
CA HIS A 163 -19.33 -11.93 0.94
C HIS A 163 -18.16 -10.95 1.20
N ILE A 164 -17.68 -10.29 0.15
CA ILE A 164 -16.56 -9.32 0.21
C ILE A 164 -17.11 -7.91 0.38
N ALA A 165 -17.99 -7.52 -0.53
CA ALA A 165 -18.52 -6.17 -0.59
C ALA A 165 -19.81 -6.13 -1.39
N ASN A 166 -20.67 -5.19 -1.03
CA ASN A 166 -21.88 -4.88 -1.76
C ASN A 166 -21.73 -3.47 -2.35
N VAL A 167 -22.00 -3.33 -3.65
CA VAL A 167 -22.00 -2.05 -4.35
C VAL A 167 -23.45 -1.67 -4.62
N VAL A 168 -23.90 -0.57 -4.03
CA VAL A 168 -25.25 -0.03 -4.23
C VAL A 168 -25.15 1.44 -4.63
N LEU A 169 -25.98 1.88 -5.57
CA LEU A 169 -26.06 3.31 -5.87
C LEU A 169 -26.58 4.10 -4.66
N SER A 170 -25.95 5.24 -4.36
CA SER A 170 -26.32 6.09 -3.23
C SER A 170 -27.74 6.67 -3.36
N ARG A 171 -28.21 6.82 -4.59
CA ARG A 171 -29.57 7.24 -4.95
C ARG A 171 -29.98 6.51 -6.22
N ASP A 172 -31.21 6.02 -6.29
CA ASP A 172 -31.78 5.53 -7.55
C ASP A 172 -31.79 6.71 -8.53
N PRO A 173 -31.03 6.63 -9.64
CA PRO A 173 -30.99 7.72 -10.57
C PRO A 173 -32.36 7.80 -11.26
N GLU A 174 -32.97 8.98 -11.25
CA GLU A 174 -34.26 9.18 -11.91
C GLU A 174 -34.19 8.66 -13.37
N PRO A 175 -35.23 7.94 -13.85
CA PRO A 175 -35.26 7.46 -15.22
C PRO A 175 -35.03 8.64 -16.16
N ASN A 176 -34.05 8.55 -17.05
CA ASN A 176 -33.78 9.62 -18.00
C ASN A 176 -34.95 9.63 -19.00
N PRO A 177 -35.79 10.68 -19.05
CA PRO A 177 -36.99 10.70 -19.88
C PRO A 177 -36.70 10.61 -21.39
N HIS A 178 -35.43 10.83 -21.79
CA HIS A 178 -34.97 10.87 -23.17
C HIS A 178 -34.22 9.60 -23.61
N SER A 179 -34.07 8.59 -22.72
CA SER A 179 -33.41 7.34 -23.08
C SER A 179 -34.34 6.43 -23.90
N VAL A 180 -33.83 5.95 -25.03
CA VAL A 180 -34.58 5.05 -25.95
C VAL A 180 -34.43 3.58 -25.55
N GLU A 181 -33.38 3.27 -24.80
CA GLU A 181 -33.12 1.94 -24.22
C GLU A 181 -33.19 2.00 -22.68
N PRO A 182 -33.43 0.86 -22.00
CA PRO A 182 -33.26 0.79 -20.55
C PRO A 182 -31.84 1.19 -20.17
N THR A 183 -31.72 2.07 -19.17
CA THR A 183 -30.46 2.59 -18.65
C THR A 183 -29.52 1.45 -18.26
N LYS A 184 -28.26 1.51 -18.70
CA LYS A 184 -27.22 0.55 -18.34
C LYS A 184 -26.26 1.17 -17.32
N PHE A 185 -25.76 0.36 -16.40
CA PHE A 185 -24.77 0.71 -15.40
C PHE A 185 -23.50 -0.11 -15.65
N ARG A 186 -22.38 0.57 -15.88
CA ARG A 186 -21.06 -0.03 -16.01
C ARG A 186 -20.31 0.13 -14.69
N PHE A 187 -19.88 -0.99 -14.13
CA PHE A 187 -19.08 -1.11 -12.92
C PHE A 187 -17.65 -1.51 -13.28
N PRO A 188 -16.69 -0.55 -13.31
CA PRO A 188 -15.28 -0.82 -13.38
C PRO A 188 -14.75 -1.42 -12.06
N PHE A 189 -14.40 -2.70 -12.10
CA PHE A 189 -13.68 -3.39 -11.04
C PHE A 189 -12.19 -3.44 -11.34
N SER A 190 -11.37 -3.15 -10.34
CA SER A 190 -9.94 -3.43 -10.37
C SER A 190 -9.57 -4.37 -9.23
N TYR A 191 -8.80 -5.40 -9.55
CA TYR A 191 -8.19 -6.30 -8.59
C TYR A 191 -6.68 -6.08 -8.64
N ASP A 192 -6.12 -5.60 -7.52
CA ASP A 192 -4.73 -5.17 -7.42
C ASP A 192 -3.85 -6.18 -6.67
N LEU A 193 -2.55 -5.88 -6.58
CA LEU A 193 -1.58 -6.68 -5.84
C LEU A 193 -1.81 -6.68 -4.32
N SER A 194 -2.67 -5.79 -3.82
CA SER A 194 -3.12 -5.79 -2.43
C SER A 194 -4.17 -6.88 -2.17
N HIS A 195 -4.59 -7.60 -3.21
CA HIS A 195 -5.70 -8.56 -3.21
C HIS A 195 -7.03 -7.94 -2.76
N PHE A 196 -7.23 -6.64 -3.00
CA PHE A 196 -8.52 -5.98 -2.78
C PHE A 196 -9.23 -5.72 -4.11
N ILE A 197 -10.53 -5.99 -4.15
CA ILE A 197 -11.37 -5.60 -5.28
C ILE A 197 -11.91 -4.20 -5.01
N LEU A 198 -11.44 -3.26 -5.80
CA LEU A 198 -11.88 -1.89 -5.78
C LEU A 198 -12.91 -1.67 -6.89
N ASN A 199 -14.04 -1.07 -6.53
CA ASN A 199 -14.96 -0.52 -7.50
C ASN A 199 -14.62 0.96 -7.71
N ASN A 200 -14.16 1.28 -8.92
CA ASN A 200 -13.65 2.62 -9.26
C ASN A 200 -14.75 3.62 -9.66
N GLY A 201 -16.02 3.27 -9.51
CA GLY A 201 -17.14 4.12 -9.93
C GLY A 201 -18.35 3.31 -10.38
N CYS A 202 -19.50 3.98 -10.46
CA CYS A 202 -20.57 3.54 -11.33
C CYS A 202 -20.73 4.52 -12.50
N ILE A 203 -20.78 4.01 -13.73
CA ILE A 203 -21.00 4.80 -14.93
C ILE A 203 -22.38 4.44 -15.49
N ARG A 204 -23.31 5.40 -15.43
CA ARG A 204 -24.61 5.32 -16.11
C ARG A 204 -24.41 5.58 -17.59
N ILE A 205 -25.00 4.73 -18.42
CA ILE A 205 -24.96 4.78 -19.88
C ILE A 205 -26.40 4.88 -20.38
N ASP A 206 -26.75 6.05 -20.91
CA ASP A 206 -28.03 6.29 -21.57
C ASP A 206 -27.81 6.44 -23.08
N LYS A 207 -28.75 5.94 -23.88
CA LYS A 207 -28.78 6.17 -25.33
C LYS A 207 -29.86 7.19 -25.65
N GLU A 208 -29.44 8.40 -26.02
CA GLU A 208 -30.31 9.51 -26.37
C GLU A 208 -30.32 9.68 -27.90
N LEU A 209 -31.49 9.92 -28.50
CA LEU A 209 -31.58 10.33 -29.91
C LEU A 209 -31.39 11.85 -29.97
N VAL A 210 -30.30 12.30 -30.58
CA VAL A 210 -30.06 13.73 -30.80
C VAL A 210 -30.68 14.13 -32.14
N PRO A 211 -31.54 15.17 -32.20
CA PRO A 211 -31.91 15.78 -33.47
C PRO A 211 -30.65 16.36 -34.12
N GLU A 212 -30.30 16.00 -35.36
CA GLU A 212 -29.21 16.66 -36.08
C GLU A 212 -29.54 18.16 -36.21
N GLU A 213 -28.72 19.02 -35.60
CA GLU A 213 -28.70 20.44 -35.99
C GLU A 213 -28.25 20.52 -37.46
N PRO A 214 -28.87 21.37 -38.30
CA PRO A 214 -28.54 21.42 -39.71
C PRO A 214 -27.07 21.80 -39.88
N LYS A 215 -26.27 20.87 -40.41
CA LYS A 215 -24.88 21.14 -40.80
C LYS A 215 -24.90 22.26 -41.84
N GLU A 216 -24.29 23.39 -41.52
CA GLU A 216 -23.96 24.38 -42.55
C GLU A 216 -23.10 23.72 -43.63
N PRO A 217 -23.35 23.98 -44.93
CA PRO A 217 -22.65 23.29 -46.00
C PRO A 217 -21.17 23.61 -45.93
N ALA A 218 -20.36 22.53 -45.88
CA ALA A 218 -18.90 22.60 -45.94
C ALA A 218 -18.47 23.43 -47.16
N LYS A 219 -17.65 24.46 -46.93
CA LYS A 219 -16.97 25.17 -48.03
C LYS A 219 -16.01 24.17 -48.69
N GLU A 220 -16.23 23.88 -49.97
CA GLU A 220 -15.27 23.18 -50.82
C GLU A 220 -13.93 23.92 -50.79
N GLU A 221 -12.90 23.29 -50.25
CA GLU A 221 -11.52 23.70 -50.49
C GLU A 221 -11.15 23.37 -51.94
N ALA A 222 -10.80 24.40 -52.71
CA ALA A 222 -10.35 24.26 -54.09
C ALA A 222 -9.02 23.47 -54.16
N PRO A 223 -8.81 22.64 -55.19
CA PRO A 223 -7.57 21.90 -55.36
C PRO A 223 -6.42 22.81 -55.84
N PRO A 224 -5.14 22.48 -55.54
CA PRO A 224 -4.01 23.33 -55.88
C PRO A 224 -3.67 23.25 -57.37
N ALA A 225 -3.35 24.41 -57.94
CA ALA A 225 -2.94 24.59 -59.33
C ALA A 225 -1.58 23.92 -59.63
N LYS A 226 -1.47 23.29 -60.81
CA LYS A 226 -0.20 22.93 -61.44
C LYS A 226 -0.02 23.76 -62.70
N ASP A 227 1.07 24.50 -62.75
CA ASP A 227 1.60 25.17 -63.94
C ASP A 227 2.20 24.16 -64.92
N GLU A 228 1.90 24.27 -66.21
CA GLU A 228 2.89 24.19 -67.29
C GLU A 228 2.33 24.69 -68.64
N LYS A 229 3.25 25.20 -69.46
CA LYS A 229 3.11 26.15 -70.58
C LYS A 229 2.69 25.51 -71.92
N GLY A 230 2.13 26.33 -72.83
CA GLY A 230 2.41 26.19 -74.27
C GLY A 230 1.26 26.49 -75.24
N ASP A 231 1.31 27.70 -75.81
CA ASP A 231 0.92 28.14 -77.18
C ASP A 231 -0.41 27.72 -77.84
N ALA A 232 -1.18 28.75 -78.21
CA ALA A 232 -2.21 28.76 -79.26
C ALA A 232 -1.56 29.15 -80.62
N PRO A 233 -2.19 29.00 -81.82
CA PRO A 233 -3.43 29.72 -82.15
C PRO A 233 -4.44 29.06 -83.14
N MET A 234 -5.69 29.54 -83.04
CA MET A 234 -6.71 29.86 -84.08
C MET A 234 -7.00 28.82 -85.21
N ASP A 235 -8.24 28.50 -85.55
CA ASP A 235 -9.25 29.48 -85.99
C ASP A 235 -10.67 28.90 -86.23
N GLN A 236 -11.66 29.80 -86.16
CA GLN A 236 -12.95 29.86 -86.87
C GLN A 236 -14.02 28.74 -86.77
N GLN A 237 -15.13 29.04 -86.07
CA GLN A 237 -16.45 29.35 -86.69
C GLN A 237 -17.56 29.68 -85.65
N PRO A 238 -18.48 30.63 -85.92
CA PRO A 238 -19.63 30.96 -85.07
C PRO A 238 -20.94 30.30 -85.62
N PRO A 239 -22.12 30.48 -84.98
CA PRO A 239 -22.91 29.41 -84.36
C PRO A 239 -24.13 28.96 -85.21
N PRO A 240 -24.87 27.93 -84.77
CA PRO A 240 -26.32 28.10 -84.83
C PRO A 240 -27.10 27.61 -83.60
N GLU A 241 -28.05 28.47 -83.27
CA GLU A 241 -29.44 28.21 -82.88
C GLU A 241 -29.79 27.49 -81.57
N LYS A 242 -30.52 28.28 -80.77
CA LYS A 242 -31.30 27.96 -79.59
C LYS A 242 -32.18 26.73 -79.81
N THR A 243 -32.05 25.78 -78.90
CA THR A 243 -33.19 24.97 -78.43
C THR A 243 -33.29 25.12 -76.93
N GLU A 244 -34.35 25.79 -76.50
CA GLU A 244 -34.81 25.82 -75.12
C GLU A 244 -35.15 24.40 -74.66
N LYS A 245 -34.60 24.01 -73.50
CA LYS A 245 -35.12 22.92 -72.68
C LYS A 245 -35.19 23.40 -71.22
N PRO A 246 -36.17 22.91 -70.46
CA PRO A 246 -36.85 23.70 -69.42
C PRO A 246 -36.11 23.67 -68.08
N ALA A 247 -36.47 24.64 -67.24
CA ALA A 247 -36.11 24.74 -65.83
C ALA A 247 -36.26 23.39 -65.12
N LYS A 248 -35.18 22.93 -64.47
CA LYS A 248 -35.26 21.87 -63.47
C LYS A 248 -35.82 22.49 -62.19
N GLU A 249 -36.98 21.97 -61.80
CA GLU A 249 -37.59 22.10 -60.48
C GLU A 249 -36.55 21.94 -59.37
N GLU A 250 -36.62 22.79 -58.36
CA GLU A 250 -36.01 22.56 -57.06
C GLU A 250 -36.51 21.20 -56.53
N ALA A 251 -35.59 20.27 -56.35
CA ALA A 251 -35.88 19.01 -55.69
C ALA A 251 -36.32 19.30 -54.25
N PRO A 252 -37.38 18.63 -53.74
CA PRO A 252 -37.78 18.77 -52.34
C PRO A 252 -36.62 18.35 -51.41
N PRO A 253 -36.53 18.90 -50.20
CA PRO A 253 -35.48 18.53 -49.25
C PRO A 253 -35.51 17.02 -49.03
N ALA A 254 -34.33 16.40 -49.14
CA ALA A 254 -34.17 14.97 -48.93
C ALA A 254 -34.76 14.56 -47.55
N PRO A 255 -35.41 13.39 -47.45
CA PRO A 255 -35.95 12.95 -46.17
C PRO A 255 -34.81 12.86 -45.15
N GLN A 256 -34.99 13.53 -44.01
CA GLN A 256 -34.12 13.37 -42.84
C GLN A 256 -33.99 11.87 -42.57
N GLY A 257 -32.76 11.36 -42.59
CA GLY A 257 -32.49 10.00 -42.16
C GLY A 257 -32.93 9.81 -40.71
N PRO A 258 -33.27 8.58 -40.28
CA PRO A 258 -33.68 8.34 -38.90
C PRO A 258 -32.60 8.84 -37.93
N PRO A 259 -32.96 9.49 -36.82
CA PRO A 259 -32.01 10.08 -35.88
C PRO A 259 -31.00 9.02 -35.40
N GLN A 260 -29.71 9.38 -35.38
CA GLN A 260 -28.66 8.46 -34.92
C GLN A 260 -28.59 8.45 -33.38
N PRO A 261 -28.53 7.27 -32.74
CA PRO A 261 -28.43 7.19 -31.28
C PRO A 261 -27.04 7.62 -30.81
N ARG A 262 -26.97 8.59 -29.88
CA ARG A 262 -25.74 9.01 -29.19
C ARG A 262 -25.71 8.39 -27.79
N THR A 263 -24.56 7.88 -27.39
CA THR A 263 -24.35 7.32 -26.04
C THR A 263 -23.83 8.41 -25.10
N ARG A 264 -24.48 8.58 -23.95
CA ARG A 264 -24.08 9.51 -22.89
C ARG A 264 -23.63 8.70 -21.68
N GLU A 265 -22.38 8.88 -21.26
CA GLU A 265 -21.83 8.28 -20.06
C GLU A 265 -21.79 9.32 -18.93
N THR A 266 -22.42 9.02 -17.80
CA THR A 266 -22.47 9.89 -16.61
C THR A 266 -21.95 9.11 -15.40
N ARG A 267 -20.97 9.65 -14.68
CA ARG A 267 -20.50 9.04 -13.42
C ARG A 267 -21.54 9.28 -12.34
N VAL A 268 -21.95 8.23 -11.65
CA VAL A 268 -22.95 8.26 -10.58
C VAL A 268 -22.28 7.94 -9.25
N ASP A 269 -22.72 8.61 -8.20
CA ASP A 269 -22.26 8.33 -6.84
C ASP A 269 -22.73 6.93 -6.41
N HIS A 270 -21.78 6.12 -5.94
CA HIS A 270 -22.03 4.77 -5.44
C HIS A 270 -21.49 4.62 -4.02
N VAL A 271 -22.14 3.76 -3.24
CA VAL A 271 -21.66 3.31 -1.94
C VAL A 271 -21.07 1.91 -2.11
N LEU A 272 -19.81 1.75 -1.68
CA LEU A 272 -19.17 0.45 -1.55
C LEU A 272 -19.24 0.03 -0.08
N ASN A 273 -20.13 -0.91 0.23
CA ASN A 273 -20.27 -1.51 1.55
C ASN A 273 -19.32 -2.70 1.67
N ILE A 274 -18.16 -2.51 2.28
CA ILE A 274 -17.19 -3.58 2.52
C ILE A 274 -17.59 -4.33 3.80
N SER A 275 -17.68 -5.65 3.76
CA SER A 275 -18.11 -6.45 4.93
C SER A 275 -17.09 -6.45 6.07
N ASN A 276 -15.80 -6.42 5.74
CA ASN A 276 -14.70 -6.59 6.70
C ASN A 276 -13.86 -5.31 6.90
N GLY A 277 -14.34 -4.16 6.41
CA GLY A 277 -13.66 -2.88 6.59
C GLY A 277 -14.01 -2.24 7.94
N VAL A 278 -13.04 -1.60 8.60
CA VAL A 278 -13.31 -0.79 9.80
C VAL A 278 -14.04 0.49 9.38
N ASN A 279 -15.11 0.83 10.09
CA ASN A 279 -15.83 2.08 9.87
C ASN A 279 -14.88 3.28 10.12
N PRO A 280 -14.86 4.31 9.26
CA PRO A 280 -13.97 5.46 9.42
C PRO A 280 -14.02 6.13 10.82
N ASN A 281 -15.20 6.19 11.45
CA ASN A 281 -15.33 6.78 12.79
C ASN A 281 -14.65 5.92 13.87
N VAL A 282 -14.81 4.59 13.78
CA VAL A 282 -14.17 3.64 14.70
C VAL A 282 -12.65 3.63 14.46
N ASN A 283 -12.22 3.74 13.21
CA ASN A 283 -10.80 3.86 12.88
C ASN A 283 -10.17 5.10 13.51
N GLN A 284 -10.88 6.24 13.53
CA GLN A 284 -10.39 7.45 14.19
C GLN A 284 -10.22 7.28 15.70
N GLU A 285 -11.11 6.52 16.36
CA GLU A 285 -10.99 6.20 17.77
C GLU A 285 -9.73 5.37 18.06
N TYR A 286 -9.46 4.33 17.27
CA TYR A 286 -8.23 3.54 17.40
C TYR A 286 -6.97 4.38 17.14
N VAL A 287 -7.01 5.29 16.17
CA VAL A 287 -5.90 6.21 15.91
C VAL A 287 -5.66 7.12 17.12
N ASN A 288 -6.72 7.64 17.75
CA ASN A 288 -6.57 8.47 18.93
C ASN A 288 -5.99 7.66 20.11
N GLN A 289 -6.48 6.45 20.36
CA GLN A 289 -5.93 5.56 21.40
C GLN A 289 -4.45 5.23 21.18
N GLU A 290 -4.05 4.96 19.93
CA GLU A 290 -2.65 4.73 19.57
C GLU A 290 -1.79 5.97 19.82
N ASN A 291 -2.29 7.16 19.50
CA ASN A 291 -1.55 8.40 19.77
C ASN A 291 -1.35 8.61 21.28
N ASP A 292 -2.37 8.36 22.11
CA ASP A 292 -2.26 8.46 23.56
C ASP A 292 -1.20 7.49 24.12
N MET A 293 -1.16 6.25 23.62
CA MET A 293 -0.14 5.26 24.02
C MET A 293 1.27 5.68 23.57
N ARG A 294 1.40 6.19 22.35
CA ARG A 294 2.69 6.69 21.83
C ARG A 294 3.22 7.89 22.61
N GLU A 295 2.34 8.79 23.05
CA GLU A 295 2.72 9.92 23.91
C GLU A 295 3.19 9.45 25.28
N ALA A 296 2.53 8.45 25.86
CA ALA A 296 2.96 7.84 27.13
C ALA A 296 4.32 7.15 27.02
N ASP A 297 4.55 6.37 25.96
CA ASP A 297 5.83 5.72 25.69
C ASP A 297 6.95 6.75 25.46
N ALA A 298 6.69 7.78 24.66
CA ALA A 298 7.64 8.87 24.43
C ALA A 298 7.99 9.61 25.73
N TYR A 299 7.00 9.87 26.60
CA TYR A 299 7.24 10.49 27.90
C TYR A 299 8.11 9.59 28.80
N ALA A 300 7.85 8.28 28.82
CA ALA A 300 8.64 7.33 29.61
C ALA A 300 10.10 7.25 29.12
N ILE A 301 10.32 7.22 27.80
CA ILE A 301 11.66 7.25 27.20
C ILE A 301 12.37 8.54 27.57
N GLN A 302 11.73 9.70 27.40
CA GLN A 302 12.32 11.00 27.74
C GLN A 302 12.63 11.12 29.24
N LYS A 303 11.79 10.58 30.13
CA LYS A 303 12.07 10.52 31.58
C LYS A 303 13.30 9.67 31.88
N ALA A 304 13.41 8.49 31.25
CA ALA A 304 14.59 7.64 31.40
C ALA A 304 15.86 8.31 30.85
N GLU A 305 15.79 8.98 29.71
CA GLU A 305 16.91 9.74 29.13
C GLU A 305 17.34 10.91 30.02
N ALA A 306 16.39 11.64 30.61
CA ALA A 306 16.69 12.73 31.54
C ALA A 306 17.38 12.22 32.81
N LYS A 307 16.93 11.08 33.37
CA LYS A 307 17.56 10.40 34.50
C LYS A 307 18.98 9.95 34.15
N ASN A 308 19.15 9.24 33.03
CA ASN A 308 20.45 8.78 32.55
C ASN A 308 21.41 9.95 32.30
N SER A 309 20.92 11.08 31.80
CA SER A 309 21.71 12.29 31.58
C SER A 309 22.20 12.92 32.89
N LEU A 310 21.35 12.94 33.92
CA LEU A 310 21.73 13.38 35.27
C LEU A 310 22.78 12.46 35.87
N GLU A 311 22.54 11.16 35.83
CA GLU A 311 23.44 10.13 36.37
C GLU A 311 24.80 10.14 35.67
N ALA A 312 24.84 10.19 34.34
CA ALA A 312 26.08 10.30 33.58
C ALA A 312 26.87 11.55 33.97
N LYS A 313 26.20 12.71 34.09
CA LYS A 313 26.89 13.95 34.46
C LYS A 313 27.37 13.95 35.92
N PHE A 314 26.62 13.30 36.81
CA PHE A 314 27.00 13.09 38.20
C PHE A 314 28.32 12.33 38.30
N PHE A 315 28.44 11.18 37.62
CA PHE A 315 29.67 10.39 37.62
C PHE A 315 30.84 11.10 36.92
N ASP A 316 30.57 11.85 35.84
CA ASP A 316 31.60 12.66 35.18
C ASP A 316 32.19 13.74 36.10
N ILE A 317 31.33 14.43 36.86
CA ILE A 317 31.77 15.44 37.83
C ILE A 317 32.52 14.79 38.98
N GLN A 318 32.03 13.66 39.50
CA GLN A 318 32.70 12.91 40.57
C GLN A 318 34.13 12.54 40.16
N ARG A 319 34.30 11.93 38.99
CA ARG A 319 35.61 11.61 38.42
C ARG A 319 36.49 12.85 38.27
N THR A 320 35.95 13.95 37.76
CA THR A 320 36.72 15.18 37.55
C THR A 320 37.21 15.78 38.87
N LEU A 321 36.40 15.73 39.93
CA LEU A 321 36.75 16.20 41.27
C LEU A 321 37.82 15.34 41.95
N GLU A 322 37.85 14.03 41.65
CA GLU A 322 38.88 13.10 42.12
C GLU A 322 40.21 13.33 41.39
N GLU A 323 40.18 13.48 40.07
CA GLU A 323 41.39 13.65 39.24
C GLU A 323 42.01 15.05 39.35
N ASN A 324 41.20 16.11 39.45
CA ASN A 324 41.64 17.50 39.37
C ASN A 324 41.31 18.31 40.62
N ALA A 325 41.43 17.69 41.81
CA ALA A 325 41.03 18.25 43.09
C ALA A 325 41.57 19.65 43.39
N ASP A 326 42.78 19.97 42.93
CA ASP A 326 43.50 21.24 43.20
C ASP A 326 43.01 22.42 42.34
N THR A 327 42.16 22.17 41.34
CA THR A 327 41.67 23.19 40.39
C THR A 327 40.34 23.83 40.79
N PHE A 328 39.79 23.43 41.94
CA PHE A 328 38.50 23.88 42.46
C PHE A 328 38.66 24.68 43.76
N ASP A 329 37.79 25.67 43.96
CA ASP A 329 37.72 26.45 45.19
C ASP A 329 37.26 25.57 46.37
N ALA A 330 38.02 25.57 47.47
CA ALA A 330 37.78 24.67 48.61
C ALA A 330 36.43 24.89 49.29
N THR A 331 35.96 26.14 49.38
CA THR A 331 34.65 26.49 49.97
C THR A 331 33.51 26.02 49.08
N LYS A 332 33.59 26.28 47.77
CA LYS A 332 32.54 25.89 46.83
C LYS A 332 32.52 24.40 46.51
N LYS A 333 33.65 23.71 46.68
CA LYS A 333 33.75 22.25 46.56
C LYS A 333 32.95 21.54 47.66
N GLU A 334 32.89 22.10 48.86
CA GLU A 334 32.07 21.56 49.95
C GLU A 334 30.57 21.68 49.63
N ASP A 335 30.13 22.84 49.14
CA ASP A 335 28.75 23.06 48.69
C ASP A 335 28.36 22.09 47.55
N LEU A 336 29.23 21.94 46.53
CA LEU A 336 29.03 20.99 45.44
C LEU A 336 28.94 19.53 45.94
N GLY A 337 29.78 19.15 46.90
CA GLY A 337 29.77 17.82 47.50
C GLY A 337 28.47 17.51 48.25
N GLN A 338 27.91 18.50 48.97
CA GLN A 338 26.61 18.35 49.62
C GLN A 338 25.47 18.17 48.62
N THR A 339 25.44 18.95 47.54
CA THR A 339 24.44 18.81 46.47
C THR A 339 24.59 17.47 45.73
N MET A 340 25.82 16.99 45.53
CA MET A 340 26.07 15.67 44.94
C MET A 340 25.48 14.56 45.81
N LEU A 341 25.70 14.56 47.12
CA LEU A 341 25.08 13.58 48.03
C LEU A 341 23.55 13.59 47.94
N GLN A 342 22.93 14.78 47.87
CA GLN A 342 21.47 14.91 47.71
C GLN A 342 20.97 14.39 46.36
N ILE A 343 21.76 14.51 45.29
CA ILE A 343 21.43 13.96 43.97
C ILE A 343 21.59 12.45 43.98
N GLU A 344 22.62 11.93 44.65
CA GLU A 344 22.84 10.49 44.82
C GLU A 344 21.64 9.86 45.54
N ASP A 345 21.25 10.39 46.70
CA ASP A 345 20.06 9.93 47.43
C ASP A 345 18.80 9.99 46.54
N PHE A 346 18.60 11.09 45.81
CA PHE A 346 17.48 11.26 44.89
C PHE A 346 17.46 10.24 43.74
N LEU A 347 18.60 9.82 43.21
CA LEU A 347 18.67 8.84 42.13
C LEU A 347 18.34 7.41 42.59
N TYR A 348 18.54 7.12 43.87
CA TYR A 348 18.29 5.80 44.49
C TYR A 348 16.96 5.70 45.26
N GLU A 349 16.24 6.81 45.44
CA GLU A 349 14.87 6.82 45.95
C GLU A 349 13.86 6.29 44.90
N ASP A 350 12.68 5.87 45.37
CA ASP A 350 11.57 5.43 44.50
C ASP A 350 11.08 6.63 43.67
N ASP A 351 11.26 6.56 42.35
CA ASP A 351 11.07 7.66 41.41
C ASP A 351 9.72 7.64 40.69
N ALA A 352 8.75 6.88 41.22
CA ALA A 352 7.41 6.73 40.65
C ALA A 352 6.73 8.08 40.37
N ASP A 353 6.86 9.04 41.28
CA ASP A 353 6.19 10.35 41.19
C ASP A 353 7.03 11.46 40.53
N TYR A 354 8.31 11.21 40.21
CA TYR A 354 9.18 12.23 39.64
C TYR A 354 8.84 12.54 38.18
N LYS A 355 8.97 13.81 37.81
CA LYS A 355 8.77 14.33 36.45
C LYS A 355 10.11 14.56 35.75
N ILE A 356 10.05 14.68 34.42
CA ILE A 356 11.21 15.04 33.57
C ILE A 356 11.87 16.35 34.06
N GLU A 357 11.06 17.31 34.49
CA GLU A 357 11.52 18.60 35.02
C GLU A 357 12.40 18.44 36.27
N ASP A 358 12.10 17.47 37.15
CA ASP A 358 12.86 17.27 38.39
C ASP A 358 14.30 16.84 38.09
N TYR A 359 14.48 15.94 37.11
CA TYR A 359 15.82 15.52 36.63
C TYR A 359 16.56 16.66 35.93
N SER A 360 15.85 17.39 35.05
CA SER A 360 16.43 18.49 34.28
C SER A 360 16.90 19.64 35.19
N ASN A 361 16.09 20.01 36.19
CA ASN A 361 16.41 21.06 37.14
C ASN A 361 17.64 20.70 37.98
N LYS A 362 17.71 19.46 38.50
CA LYS A 362 18.88 18.97 39.24
C LYS A 362 20.14 18.91 38.38
N LEU A 363 20.00 18.56 37.09
CA LEU A 363 21.11 18.57 36.14
C LEU A 363 21.64 19.98 35.90
N GLU A 364 20.75 20.97 35.75
CA GLU A 364 21.14 22.38 35.59
C GLU A 364 21.81 22.94 36.86
N GLU A 365 21.26 22.62 38.04
CA GLU A 365 21.84 22.99 39.32
C GLU A 365 23.25 22.42 39.48
N LEU A 366 23.42 21.13 39.20
CA LEU A 366 24.70 20.44 39.26
C LEU A 366 25.73 21.06 38.30
N LYS A 367 25.33 21.35 37.05
CA LYS A 367 26.19 22.02 36.06
C LYS A 367 26.60 23.43 36.53
N LYS A 368 25.67 24.19 37.09
CA LYS A 368 25.92 25.55 37.56
C LYS A 368 26.92 25.56 38.71
N LEU A 369 26.70 24.75 39.74
CA LEU A 369 27.60 24.65 40.90
C LEU A 369 28.99 24.16 40.49
N PHE A 370 29.06 23.17 39.60
CA PHE A 370 30.34 22.69 39.05
C PHE A 370 31.14 23.80 38.36
N ASN A 371 30.48 24.61 37.51
CA ASN A 371 31.12 25.73 36.83
C ASN A 371 31.55 26.85 37.79
N GLU A 372 30.75 27.13 38.82
CA GLU A 372 31.06 28.17 39.81
C GLU A 372 32.20 27.77 40.77
N ALA A 373 32.38 26.47 41.02
CA ALA A 373 33.44 25.93 41.86
C ALA A 373 34.81 25.92 41.17
N ARG A 374 34.86 26.03 39.84
CA ARG A 374 36.10 26.01 39.05
C ARG A 374 36.87 27.32 39.21
N LEU A 375 38.18 27.24 39.50
CA LEU A 375 39.02 28.42 39.61
C LEU A 375 39.26 29.07 38.23
N PRO A 376 39.14 30.41 38.09
CA PRO A 376 39.34 31.09 36.81
C PRO A 376 40.80 31.00 36.36
N GLY A 377 41.06 30.29 35.26
CA GLY A 377 42.37 30.25 34.60
C GLY A 377 42.93 28.87 34.26
N LEU A 378 42.31 27.78 34.70
CA LEU A 378 42.70 26.41 34.29
C LEU A 378 41.69 25.83 33.29
N GLN A 379 42.12 25.72 32.03
CA GLN A 379 41.47 24.87 31.03
C GLN A 379 41.74 23.41 31.40
N ILE A 380 40.91 22.82 32.26
CA ILE A 380 40.65 21.38 32.24
C ILE A 380 40.17 21.09 30.82
N GLU A 381 40.92 20.28 30.07
CA GLU A 381 40.42 19.66 28.84
C GLU A 381 39.14 18.93 29.21
N GLU A 382 38.00 19.49 28.86
CA GLU A 382 36.77 18.72 28.90
C GLU A 382 37.00 17.54 27.97
N ALA A 383 36.95 16.32 28.51
CA ALA A 383 36.89 15.12 27.70
C ALA A 383 35.85 15.38 26.60
N PRO A 384 36.18 15.12 25.32
CA PRO A 384 35.34 15.53 24.21
C PRO A 384 33.92 15.08 24.52
N ALA A 385 33.00 16.06 24.61
CA ALA A 385 31.57 15.79 24.74
C ALA A 385 31.27 14.73 23.70
N ASN A 386 30.92 13.53 24.17
CA ASN A 386 30.77 12.36 23.33
C ASN A 386 29.85 12.79 22.19
N ALA A 387 30.44 12.92 21.01
CA ALA A 387 29.79 13.49 19.87
C ALA A 387 28.60 12.59 19.57
N GLU A 388 27.45 13.23 19.43
CA GLU A 388 26.23 12.65 18.90
C GLU A 388 25.63 11.57 19.82
N ALA A 389 24.57 11.99 20.52
CA ALA A 389 23.36 11.20 20.44
C ALA A 389 23.23 10.79 18.96
N MET A 390 23.42 9.50 18.68
CA MET A 390 23.07 8.95 17.39
C MET A 390 21.56 9.13 17.25
N ASP A 391 21.15 10.30 16.79
CA ASP A 391 20.02 10.42 15.91
C ASP A 391 20.35 9.50 14.74
N VAL A 392 19.91 8.25 14.86
CA VAL A 392 19.79 7.35 13.74
C VAL A 392 18.63 7.90 12.90
N GLU A 393 18.85 9.04 12.26
CA GLU A 393 18.16 9.33 11.02
C GLU A 393 18.58 8.23 10.05
N PRO A 394 17.63 7.47 9.47
CA PRO A 394 17.97 6.50 8.45
C PRO A 394 18.52 7.26 7.25
N GLN A 395 19.85 7.27 7.11
CA GLN A 395 20.48 7.69 5.87
C GLN A 395 20.07 6.72 4.78
N VAL A 396 19.15 7.18 3.95
CA VAL A 396 18.81 6.54 2.68
C VAL A 396 20.00 6.80 1.76
N GLU A 397 20.97 5.89 1.75
CA GLU A 397 21.97 5.84 0.67
C GLU A 397 21.25 5.52 -0.64
N GLU A 398 21.30 6.45 -1.59
CA GLU A 398 20.93 6.19 -2.98
C GLU A 398 21.93 5.20 -3.59
N PRO A 399 21.49 4.09 -4.22
CA PRO A 399 22.41 3.20 -4.90
C PRO A 399 22.93 3.84 -6.20
N GLN A 400 24.26 3.83 -6.36
CA GLN A 400 24.95 4.10 -7.62
C GLN A 400 24.66 3.04 -8.69
#